data_AF-A0A2C9KHF2-F1
#
_entry.id   AF-A0A2C9KHF2-F1
#
_cell.length_a   1.000
_cell.length_b   1.000
_cell.length_c   1.000
_cell.angle_alpha   90.00
_cell.angle_beta   90.00
_cell.angle_gamma   90.00
#
_symmetry.space_group_name_H-M   'P 1'
#
loop_
_entity.id
_entity.type
_entity.pdbx_description
1 polymer ?
#
loop_
_entity_poly.entity_id
_entity_poly.type
_entity_poly.pdbx_seq_one_letter_code
_entity_poly.pdbx_strand_id
1 'polypeptide(L)'
;MELDMLHIWPRGEFMLITFPNLDNTFSGTLFMPFEKLDEVMQGEEVLLKFFNAEFPDLVRLVGESYLKRHFVEKKKRPGRLISNKV
;
A
#
# COMPACT_ATOMS: atom_id res chain seq x y z
N MET A 1 6.54 -14.33 -0.85
CA MET A 1 6.01 -14.08 0.51
C MET A 1 5.51 -15.39 1.05
N GLU A 2 5.70 -15.66 2.34
CA GLU A 2 5.09 -16.83 2.98
C GLU A 2 3.62 -16.54 3.30
N LEU A 3 2.76 -17.53 3.04
CA LEU A 3 1.30 -17.40 3.13
C LEU A 3 0.79 -17.39 4.57
N ASP A 4 1.56 -17.87 5.55
CA ASP A 4 1.09 -17.99 6.94
C ASP A 4 1.75 -16.96 7.88
N MET A 5 2.28 -15.87 7.32
CA MET A 5 2.99 -14.84 8.08
C MET A 5 2.33 -13.46 8.00
N LEU A 6 2.37 -12.75 9.13
CA LEU A 6 2.09 -11.33 9.19
C LEU A 6 3.32 -10.57 8.66
N HIS A 7 3.19 -9.94 7.51
CA HIS A 7 4.27 -9.09 6.98
C HIS A 7 4.06 -7.65 7.44
N ILE A 8 5.13 -7.04 7.96
CA ILE A 8 5.13 -5.67 8.49
C ILE A 8 6.30 -4.91 7.88
N TRP A 9 6.03 -3.71 7.36
CA TRP A 9 7.04 -2.75 6.91
C TRP A 9 7.00 -1.49 7.76
N PRO A 10 7.81 -1.39 8.83
CA PRO A 10 7.90 -0.19 9.66
C PRO A 10 8.78 0.87 9.01
N ARG A 11 8.35 2.14 8.99
CA ARG A 11 9.10 3.31 8.48
C ARG A 11 9.11 4.50 9.43
N GLY A 12 8.91 4.24 10.73
CA GLY A 12 8.87 5.26 11.78
C GLY A 12 7.51 5.97 11.82
N GLU A 13 7.29 6.93 10.92
CA GLU A 13 6.05 7.72 10.89
C GLU A 13 4.87 6.98 10.24
N PHE A 14 5.15 5.95 9.46
CA PHE A 14 4.15 5.16 8.77
C PHE A 14 4.54 3.67 8.74
N MET A 15 3.54 2.82 8.54
CA MET A 15 3.71 1.37 8.55
C MET A 15 2.72 0.72 7.59
N LEU A 16 3.20 -0.28 6.85
CA LEU A 16 2.34 -1.18 6.09
C LEU A 16 2.28 -2.53 6.81
N ILE A 17 1.08 -3.08 7.00
CA ILE A 17 0.87 -4.45 7.46
C ILE A 17 0.08 -5.23 6.42
N THR A 18 0.38 -6.51 6.22
CA THR A 18 -0.41 -7.36 5.33
C THR A 18 -0.81 -8.67 6.00
N PHE A 19 -2.06 -9.08 5.79
CA PHE A 19 -2.61 -10.34 6.27
C PHE A 19 -2.92 -11.26 5.09
N PRO A 20 -2.59 -12.56 5.17
CA PRO A 20 -3.02 -13.51 4.18
C PRO A 20 -4.54 -13.76 4.25
N ASN A 21 -5.17 -13.94 3.09
CA ASN A 21 -6.56 -14.32 2.95
C ASN A 21 -6.64 -15.80 2.51
N LEU A 22 -7.79 -16.45 2.76
CA LEU A 22 -8.03 -17.85 2.37
C LEU A 22 -8.01 -18.10 0.86
N ASP A 23 -8.17 -17.06 0.05
CA ASP A 23 -8.12 -17.12 -1.43
C ASP A 23 -6.69 -16.96 -1.99
N ASN A 24 -5.65 -17.11 -1.14
CA ASN A 24 -4.24 -16.89 -1.45
C ASN A 24 -3.91 -15.46 -1.92
N THR A 25 -4.77 -14.49 -1.62
CA THR A 25 -4.46 -13.06 -1.76
C THR A 25 -3.97 -12.50 -0.44
N PHE A 26 -3.33 -11.34 -0.43
CA PHE A 26 -3.00 -10.62 0.80
C PHE A 26 -3.86 -9.37 0.93
N SER A 27 -4.26 -9.03 2.15
CA SER A 27 -4.91 -7.77 2.53
C SER A 27 -3.91 -6.84 3.19
N GLY A 28 -3.46 -5.79 2.49
CA GLY A 28 -2.50 -4.81 3.00
C GLY A 28 -3.13 -3.52 3.51
N THR A 29 -2.70 -3.01 4.67
CA THR A 29 -3.11 -1.73 5.28
C THR A 29 -1.94 -0.81 5.59
N LEU A 30 -1.99 0.41 5.05
CA LEU A 30 -1.02 1.48 5.25
C LEU A 30 -1.54 2.46 6.30
N PHE A 31 -0.78 2.65 7.37
CA PHE A 31 -0.99 3.67 8.40
C PHE A 31 0.00 4.80 8.17
N MET A 32 -0.48 6.03 8.00
CA MET A 32 0.35 7.21 7.83
C MET A 32 -0.41 8.48 8.26
N PRO A 33 0.28 9.59 8.60
CA PRO A 33 -0.34 10.88 8.88
C PRO A 33 -1.17 11.37 7.68
N PHE A 34 -2.28 12.06 7.94
CA PHE A 34 -3.18 12.54 6.89
C PHE A 34 -2.50 13.51 5.95
N GLU A 35 -1.66 14.41 6.47
CA GLU A 35 -0.91 15.40 5.69
C GLU A 35 -0.02 14.71 4.64
N LYS A 36 0.67 13.66 5.06
CA LYS A 36 1.57 12.87 4.20
C LYS A 36 0.77 12.01 3.21
N LEU A 37 -0.39 11.50 3.62
CA LEU A 37 -1.28 10.78 2.72
C LEU A 37 -1.76 11.70 1.60
N ASP A 38 -2.17 12.92 1.92
CA ASP A 38 -2.66 13.89 0.96
C ASP A 38 -1.57 14.24 -0.06
N GLU A 39 -0.32 14.43 0.37
CA GLU A 39 0.85 14.63 -0.51
C GLU A 39 1.07 13.44 -1.47
N VAL A 40 1.12 12.22 -0.94
CA VAL A 40 1.36 11.01 -1.73
C VAL A 40 0.23 10.74 -2.73
N MET A 41 -1.00 11.11 -2.37
CA MET A 41 -2.19 10.90 -3.19
C MET A 41 -2.40 11.97 -4.27
N GLN A 42 -1.53 12.99 -4.39
CA GLN A 42 -1.70 14.07 -5.37
C GLN A 42 -1.66 13.58 -6.82
N GLY A 43 -0.84 12.57 -7.14
CA GLY A 43 -0.74 12.02 -8.49
C GLY A 43 -0.09 10.65 -8.54
N GLU A 44 -0.29 9.94 -9.65
CA GLU A 44 0.24 8.59 -9.87
C GLU A 44 1.75 8.50 -9.78
N GLU A 45 2.45 9.49 -10.33
CA GLU A 45 3.92 9.54 -10.28
C GLU A 45 4.44 9.78 -8.86
N VAL A 46 3.76 10.62 -8.08
CA VAL A 46 4.14 10.90 -6.68
C VAL A 46 3.93 9.65 -5.84
N LEU A 47 2.79 8.97 -6.03
CA LEU A 47 2.49 7.69 -5.40
C LEU A 47 3.56 6.64 -5.71
N LEU A 48 3.91 6.45 -6.98
CA LEU A 48 4.94 5.48 -7.35
C LEU A 48 6.33 5.85 -6.82
N LYS A 49 6.70 7.13 -6.81
CA LYS A 49 7.96 7.58 -6.22
C LYS A 49 8.02 7.25 -4.73
N PHE A 50 6.93 7.50 -3.99
CA PHE A 50 6.82 7.14 -2.58
C PHE A 50 6.98 5.63 -2.35
N PHE A 51 6.22 4.79 -3.07
CA PHE A 51 6.32 3.34 -2.90
C PHE A 51 7.68 2.77 -3.34
N ASN A 52 8.30 3.32 -4.39
CA ASN A 52 9.64 2.89 -4.81
C ASN A 52 10.73 3.31 -3.81
N ALA A 53 10.58 4.45 -3.15
CA ALA A 53 11.54 4.91 -2.14
C ALA A 53 11.38 4.15 -0.82
N GLU A 54 10.14 3.99 -0.34
CA GLU A 54 9.85 3.48 1.00
C GLU A 54 9.61 1.96 1.02
N PHE A 55 9.03 1.39 -0.02
CA PHE A 55 8.64 -0.02 -0.10
C PHE A 55 9.07 -0.69 -1.42
N PRO A 56 10.37 -0.62 -1.81
CA PRO A 56 10.83 -1.12 -3.11
C PRO A 56 10.60 -2.62 -3.31
N ASP A 57 10.65 -3.40 -2.23
CA ASP A 57 10.37 -4.84 -2.23
C ASP A 57 8.89 -5.14 -2.43
N LEU A 58 7.99 -4.37 -1.80
CA LEU A 58 6.56 -4.45 -2.05
C LEU A 58 6.26 -4.15 -3.53
N VAL A 59 6.87 -3.10 -4.10
CA VAL A 59 6.68 -2.76 -5.52
C VAL A 59 7.09 -3.92 -6.43
N ARG A 60 8.19 -4.61 -6.13
CA ARG A 60 8.63 -5.80 -6.87
C ARG A 60 7.66 -6.97 -6.76
N LEU A 61 6.96 -7.09 -5.64
CA LEU A 61 6.03 -8.19 -5.37
C LEU A 61 4.65 -7.95 -6.00
N VAL A 62 4.13 -6.72 -5.92
CA VAL A 62 2.76 -6.40 -6.36
C VAL A 62 2.70 -5.77 -7.75
N GLY A 63 3.79 -5.12 -8.17
CA GLY A 63 3.89 -4.39 -9.43
C GLY A 63 3.33 -2.97 -9.40
N GLU A 64 3.99 -2.06 -10.12
CA GLU A 64 3.59 -0.65 -10.19
C GLU A 64 2.20 -0.43 -10.81
N SER A 65 1.84 -1.23 -11.83
CA SER A 65 0.53 -1.13 -12.49
C SER A 65 -0.62 -1.46 -11.54
N TYR A 66 -0.41 -2.39 -10.62
CA TYR A 66 -1.38 -2.75 -9.59
C TYR A 66 -1.58 -1.59 -8.60
N LEU A 67 -0.47 -1.02 -8.10
CA LEU A 67 -0.50 0.13 -7.18
C LEU A 67 -1.23 1.34 -7.79
N LYS A 68 -0.92 1.67 -9.04
CA LYS A 68 -1.59 2.76 -9.78
C LYS A 68 -3.09 2.54 -9.83
N ARG A 69 -3.53 1.40 -10.33
CA ARG A 69 -4.97 1.09 -10.49
C ARG A 69 -5.70 1.20 -9.15
N HIS A 70 -5.14 0.60 -8.11
CA HIS A 70 -5.85 0.42 -6.85
C HIS A 70 -5.90 1.69 -5.99
N PHE A 71 -4.85 2.52 -5.98
CA PHE A 71 -4.87 3.78 -5.23
C PHE A 71 -5.63 4.89 -5.98
N VAL A 72 -5.54 4.95 -7.31
CA VAL A 72 -6.24 5.97 -8.11
C VAL A 72 -7.75 5.76 -8.11
N GLU A 73 -8.22 4.52 -8.25
CA GLU A 73 -9.65 4.20 -8.22
C GLU A 73 -10.29 4.51 -6.85
N LYS A 74 -9.52 4.34 -5.77
CA LYS A 74 -9.99 4.55 -4.39
C LYS A 74 -9.93 6.00 -3.90
N LYS A 75 -9.33 6.93 -4.67
CA LYS A 75 -9.33 8.39 -4.39
C LYS A 75 -10.75 8.99 -4.27
N LYS A 76 -11.80 8.25 -4.67
CA LYS A 76 -13.22 8.64 -4.60
C LYS A 76 -13.91 8.42 -3.24
N ARG A 77 -13.26 7.85 -2.22
CA ARG A 77 -13.89 7.60 -0.90
C ARG A 77 -12.96 7.98 0.26
N PRO A 78 -13.11 9.17 0.86
CA PRO A 78 -12.33 9.55 2.04
C PRO A 78 -12.73 8.67 3.23
N GLY A 79 -11.74 8.13 3.94
CA GLY A 79 -11.96 7.50 5.26
C GLY A 79 -12.01 5.98 5.32
N ARG A 80 -11.19 5.24 4.55
CA ARG A 80 -11.00 3.81 4.82
C ARG A 80 -9.54 3.42 4.89
N LEU A 81 -9.23 2.62 5.93
CA LEU A 81 -8.18 1.62 5.92
C LEU A 81 -8.08 1.05 4.50
N ILE A 82 -6.97 1.33 3.85
CA ILE A 82 -6.68 0.74 2.57
C ILE A 82 -6.54 -0.76 2.87
N SER A 83 -7.44 -1.57 2.32
CA SER A 83 -7.30 -3.02 2.23
C SER A 83 -6.96 -3.29 0.76
N ASN A 84 -5.71 -3.69 0.53
CA ASN A 84 -5.17 -4.03 -0.78
C ASN A 84 -5.24 -5.52 -0.95
N LYS A 85 -5.99 -6.03 -1.94
CA LYS A 85 -6.00 -7.44 -2.35
C LYS A 85 -4.81 -7.69 -3.28
N VAL A 86 -3.63 -7.89 -2.71
CA VAL A 86 -2.44 -8.28 -3.50
C VAL A 86 -2.63 -9.69 -4.00
#